data_AF-A0A9X5EFS8-F1
#
_entry.id   AF-A0A9X5EFS8-F1
#
_cell.length_a   1.000
_cell.length_b   1.000
_cell.length_c   1.000
_cell.angle_alpha   90.00
_cell.angle_beta   90.00
_cell.angle_gamma   90.00
#
_symmetry.space_group_name_H-M   'P 1'
#
loop_
_entity.id
_entity.type
_entity.pdbx_description
1 polymer ?
#
loop_
_entity_poly.entity_id
_entity_poly.type
_entity_poly.pdbx_seq_one_letter_code
_entity_poly.pdbx_strand_id
1 'polypeptide(L)'
;MDGKLGEVFRAALKNHPEKGDALKLDQLHWLAGRDAAMADFLGDNPGKPLPADIGQYQARIDFLQGLDAKAPKPVDSLQGALSRLPAGSYDVLADLAKAGAPITLASDVPIQDAKGFPYEPDARMREALGQLDASSGYRKLAGSPVSSLYSVGGTAHCWTEAPFRIEGKKAIAVDVPAAWDGDCMTRHGVAKVGDDVLATVLVNPSPDEMSLDVSPWDGKRFGPGNRLVLRFDHSLSPLGSACAPKQSPCDDFATAAMAAATRYDRSPVPGTLDRRLAGDAKRAYDAMVAAARAPKGIAPKGDTSAYPELPVFGANVADDQMKGYGPEARFFPIDFRGETLLGFIGHGHVGWRINDDWLVSAWRLKDGKLEPVASAYVKVNRGALLLSSVMASPPPASH
;
A
#
# COMPACT_ATOMS: atom_id res chain seq x y z
N MET A 1 6.96 15.51 18.44
CA MET A 1 6.79 15.96 17.04
C MET A 1 5.38 16.49 16.77
N ASP A 2 4.36 16.04 17.53
CA ASP A 2 2.96 16.50 17.38
C ASP A 2 2.77 18.02 17.40
N GLY A 3 3.49 18.74 18.28
CA GLY A 3 3.43 20.20 18.32
C GLY A 3 3.80 20.85 16.97
N LYS A 4 4.96 20.47 16.42
CA LYS A 4 5.45 20.94 15.11
C LYS A 4 4.50 20.52 13.97
N LEU A 5 4.02 19.28 13.98
CA LEU A 5 3.05 18.82 12.98
C LEU A 5 1.76 19.65 13.03
N GLY A 6 1.21 19.88 14.22
CA GLY A 6 -0.01 20.68 14.39
C GLY A 6 0.17 22.14 13.96
N GLU A 7 1.35 22.73 14.17
CA GLU A 7 1.69 24.07 13.67
C GLU A 7 1.73 24.11 12.14
N VAL A 8 2.43 23.16 11.51
CA VAL A 8 2.54 23.06 10.06
C VAL A 8 1.17 22.79 9.42
N PHE A 9 0.34 21.94 10.02
CA PHE A 9 -1.02 21.68 9.53
C PHE A 9 -1.91 22.93 9.60
N ARG A 10 -1.86 23.68 10.71
CA ARG A 10 -2.58 24.96 10.82
C ARG A 10 -2.08 25.99 9.80
N ALA A 11 -0.78 26.03 9.53
CA ALA A 11 -0.22 26.89 8.49
C ALA A 11 -0.71 26.48 7.10
N ALA A 12 -0.73 25.18 6.78
CA ALA A 12 -1.26 24.68 5.51
C ALA A 12 -2.74 25.07 5.31
N LEU A 13 -3.59 24.88 6.33
CA LEU A 13 -5.00 25.29 6.28
C LEU A 13 -5.18 26.81 6.08
N LYS A 14 -4.30 27.61 6.68
CA LYS A 14 -4.33 29.08 6.53
C LYS A 14 -3.87 29.53 5.15
N ASN A 15 -2.84 28.89 4.60
CA ASN A 15 -2.24 29.26 3.33
C ASN A 15 -3.03 28.74 2.12
N HIS A 16 -3.75 27.61 2.30
CA HIS A 16 -4.52 26.93 1.24
C HIS A 16 -5.99 26.74 1.67
N PRO A 17 -6.76 27.83 1.91
CA PRO A 17 -8.15 27.72 2.35
C PRO A 17 -9.04 26.95 1.35
N GLU A 18 -8.71 26.99 0.05
CA GLU A 18 -9.37 26.25 -1.02
C GLU A 18 -9.18 24.74 -0.93
N LYS A 19 -8.14 24.27 -0.25
CA LYS A 19 -7.85 22.84 0.00
C LYS A 19 -8.30 22.40 1.39
N GLY A 20 -9.02 23.25 2.13
CA GLY A 20 -9.29 23.05 3.56
C GLY A 20 -9.95 21.70 3.90
N ASP A 21 -10.89 21.23 3.09
CA ASP A 21 -11.56 19.95 3.35
C ASP A 21 -10.70 18.75 2.95
N ALA A 22 -9.97 18.84 1.81
CA ALA A 22 -9.01 17.83 1.39
C ALA A 22 -7.88 17.66 2.44
N LEU A 23 -7.37 18.76 3.00
CA LEU A 23 -6.37 18.75 4.07
C LEU A 23 -6.87 18.05 5.34
N LYS A 24 -8.10 18.33 5.77
CA LYS A 24 -8.69 17.68 6.95
C LYS A 24 -8.89 16.19 6.72
N LEU A 25 -9.44 15.81 5.57
CA LEU A 25 -9.70 14.42 5.23
C LEU A 25 -8.40 13.62 5.15
N ASP A 26 -7.41 14.12 4.41
CA ASP A 26 -6.08 13.53 4.32
C ASP A 26 -5.39 13.43 5.70
N GLN A 27 -5.55 14.44 6.56
CA GLN A 27 -5.02 14.39 7.94
C GLN A 27 -5.71 13.31 8.78
N LEU A 28 -7.00 13.06 8.59
CA LEU A 28 -7.71 11.97 9.27
C LEU A 28 -7.19 10.61 8.79
N HIS A 29 -6.97 10.43 7.48
CA HIS A 29 -6.42 9.20 6.92
C HIS A 29 -5.01 8.93 7.44
N TRP A 30 -4.15 9.96 7.46
CA TRP A 30 -2.81 9.85 8.03
C TRP A 30 -2.84 9.50 9.53
N LEU A 31 -3.74 10.10 10.32
CA LEU A 31 -3.88 9.77 11.75
C LEU A 31 -4.31 8.32 11.95
N ALA A 32 -5.23 7.82 11.14
CA ALA A 32 -5.66 6.42 11.20
C ALA A 32 -4.50 5.46 10.88
N GLY A 33 -3.75 5.71 9.79
CA GLY A 33 -2.58 4.90 9.44
C GLY A 33 -1.46 4.95 10.49
N ARG A 34 -1.21 6.13 11.07
CA ARG A 34 -0.27 6.31 12.18
C ARG A 34 -0.68 5.48 13.39
N ASP A 35 -1.95 5.55 13.77
CA ASP A 35 -2.47 4.87 14.95
C ASP A 35 -2.47 3.34 14.77
N ALA A 36 -2.77 2.84 13.56
CA ALA A 36 -2.57 1.43 13.20
C ALA A 36 -1.12 1.00 13.41
N ALA A 37 -0.16 1.71 12.78
CA ALA A 37 1.26 1.37 12.88
C ALA A 37 1.75 1.36 14.33
N MET A 38 1.32 2.33 15.14
CA MET A 38 1.64 2.37 16.58
C MET A 38 1.01 1.20 17.34
N ALA A 39 -0.26 0.88 17.07
CA ALA A 39 -0.95 -0.22 17.72
C ALA A 39 -0.31 -1.58 17.41
N ASP A 40 0.07 -1.81 16.15
CA ASP A 40 0.70 -3.04 15.71
C ASP A 40 2.10 -3.20 16.32
N PHE A 41 2.92 -2.14 16.28
CA PHE A 41 4.24 -2.17 16.93
C PHE A 41 4.13 -2.52 18.42
N LEU A 42 3.21 -1.86 19.15
CA LEU A 42 3.03 -2.11 20.58
C LEU A 42 2.45 -3.50 20.87
N GLY A 43 1.67 -4.06 19.94
CA GLY A 43 1.20 -5.44 19.99
C GLY A 43 2.35 -6.44 19.94
N ASP A 44 3.29 -6.25 19.01
CA ASP A 44 4.46 -7.12 18.84
C ASP A 44 5.57 -6.86 19.87
N ASN A 45 5.61 -5.64 20.43
CA ASN A 45 6.67 -5.18 21.32
C ASN A 45 6.11 -4.60 22.64
N PRO A 46 5.41 -5.41 23.45
CA PRO A 46 4.78 -4.93 24.67
C PRO A 46 5.81 -4.33 25.62
N GLY A 47 5.55 -3.10 26.08
CA GLY A 47 6.41 -2.36 27.01
C GLY A 47 7.68 -1.75 26.40
N LYS A 48 7.93 -1.91 25.09
CA LYS A 48 9.03 -1.20 24.42
C LYS A 48 8.61 0.22 24.04
N PRO A 49 9.55 1.18 24.05
CA PRO A 49 9.28 2.51 23.50
C PRO A 49 9.02 2.42 21.99
N LEU A 50 8.22 3.36 21.50
CA LEU A 50 7.97 3.53 20.08
C LEU A 50 9.26 3.94 19.34
N PRO A 51 9.55 3.38 18.16
CA PRO A 51 10.63 3.83 17.29
C PRO A 51 10.46 5.32 16.93
N ALA A 52 11.56 6.02 16.71
CA ALA A 52 11.53 7.46 16.42
C ALA A 52 10.86 7.78 15.07
N ASP A 53 10.87 6.84 14.15
CA ASP A 53 10.28 6.90 12.80
C ASP A 53 8.84 6.37 12.73
N ILE A 54 8.29 5.84 13.84
CA ILE A 54 6.93 5.30 13.82
C ILE A 54 5.93 6.40 13.47
N GLY A 55 5.01 6.08 12.55
CA GLY A 55 4.03 7.04 12.07
C GLY A 55 4.57 8.10 11.10
N GLN A 56 5.86 8.07 10.76
CA GLN A 56 6.45 8.89 9.68
C GLN A 56 6.20 10.41 9.84
N TYR A 57 6.29 10.92 11.08
CA TYR A 57 6.01 12.32 11.41
C TYR A 57 6.79 13.33 10.55
N GLN A 58 8.09 13.08 10.33
CA GLN A 58 8.92 14.00 9.56
C GLN A 58 8.50 14.02 8.09
N ALA A 59 8.24 12.86 7.47
CA ALA A 59 7.71 12.79 6.11
C ALA A 59 6.36 13.53 5.98
N ARG A 60 5.47 13.42 6.99
CA ARG A 60 4.21 14.16 7.01
C ARG A 60 4.42 15.67 7.10
N ILE A 61 5.35 16.12 7.94
CA ILE A 61 5.71 17.54 8.05
C ILE A 61 6.24 18.06 6.71
N ASP A 62 7.16 17.31 6.09
CA ASP A 62 7.77 17.68 4.82
C ASP A 62 6.73 17.71 3.69
N PHE A 63 5.78 16.77 3.67
CA PHE A 63 4.65 16.78 2.74
C PHE A 63 3.85 18.08 2.84
N LEU A 64 3.43 18.45 4.05
CA LEU A 64 2.62 19.65 4.29
C LEU A 64 3.39 20.94 3.98
N GLN A 65 4.69 20.98 4.26
CA GLN A 65 5.55 22.10 3.90
C GLN A 65 5.81 22.18 2.38
N GLY A 66 5.80 21.05 1.70
CA GLY A 66 6.01 20.94 0.25
C GLY A 66 4.78 21.27 -0.60
N LEU A 67 3.61 21.56 -0.01
CA LEU A 67 2.40 21.93 -0.76
C LEU A 67 2.58 23.18 -1.64
N ASP A 68 3.47 24.08 -1.21
CA ASP A 68 3.86 25.30 -1.94
C ASP A 68 5.17 25.14 -2.74
N ALA A 69 5.83 23.97 -2.62
CA ALA A 69 7.11 23.76 -3.28
C ALA A 69 6.92 23.74 -4.79
N LYS A 70 7.72 24.57 -5.48
CA LYS A 70 7.79 24.53 -6.94
C LYS A 70 8.45 23.22 -7.35
N ALA A 71 7.69 22.36 -8.03
CA ALA A 71 8.23 21.16 -8.63
C ALA A 71 9.36 21.51 -9.62
N PRO A 72 10.50 20.80 -9.58
CA PRO A 72 11.51 20.93 -10.61
C PRO A 72 11.04 20.28 -11.91
N LYS A 73 11.63 20.67 -13.04
CA LYS A 73 11.39 19.95 -14.30
C LYS A 73 11.98 18.54 -14.23
N PRO A 74 11.33 17.53 -14.81
CA PRO A 74 10.00 17.55 -15.45
C PRO A 74 8.82 17.20 -14.51
N VAL A 75 9.05 17.13 -13.19
CA VAL A 75 8.00 16.84 -12.20
C VAL A 75 6.89 17.89 -12.23
N ASP A 76 7.21 19.14 -12.56
CA ASP A 76 6.25 20.21 -12.77
C ASP A 76 5.19 19.88 -13.83
N SER A 77 5.59 19.21 -14.90
CA SER A 77 4.71 18.78 -15.99
C SER A 77 3.78 17.66 -15.54
N LEU A 78 4.26 16.75 -14.70
CA LEU A 78 3.43 15.71 -14.07
C LEU A 78 2.43 16.34 -13.10
N GLN A 79 2.91 17.24 -12.23
CA GLN A 79 2.08 17.93 -11.24
C GLN A 79 0.97 18.74 -11.92
N GLY A 80 1.28 19.44 -13.00
CA GLY A 80 0.30 20.19 -13.80
C GLY A 80 -0.74 19.33 -14.52
N ALA A 81 -0.47 18.03 -14.70
CA ALA A 81 -1.40 17.09 -15.32
C ALA A 81 -2.30 16.34 -14.31
N LEU A 82 -2.02 16.44 -13.00
CA LEU A 82 -2.72 15.67 -11.96
C LEU A 82 -4.23 15.89 -11.91
N SER A 83 -4.74 17.04 -12.35
CA SER A 83 -6.19 17.29 -12.42
C SER A 83 -6.91 16.36 -13.41
N ARG A 84 -6.18 15.65 -14.27
CA ARG A 84 -6.70 14.66 -15.23
C ARG A 84 -6.64 13.23 -14.69
N LEU A 85 -6.06 13.02 -13.51
CA LEU A 85 -5.90 11.69 -12.94
C LEU A 85 -7.29 11.13 -12.55
N PRO A 86 -7.66 9.92 -13.01
CA PRO A 86 -8.91 9.31 -12.63
C PRO A 86 -8.89 8.89 -11.14
N ALA A 87 -10.08 8.84 -10.53
CA ALA A 87 -10.24 8.22 -9.22
C ALA A 87 -9.85 6.74 -9.27
N GLY A 88 -9.21 6.24 -8.21
CA GLY A 88 -8.75 4.85 -8.13
C GLY A 88 -7.46 4.55 -8.89
N SER A 89 -6.67 5.57 -9.26
CA SER A 89 -5.39 5.36 -9.94
C SER A 89 -4.34 4.72 -9.02
N TYR A 90 -3.73 3.62 -9.46
CA TYR A 90 -2.57 2.97 -8.84
C TYR A 90 -1.29 3.07 -9.69
N ASP A 91 -1.38 3.74 -10.85
CA ASP A 91 -0.27 4.01 -11.76
C ASP A 91 -0.42 5.41 -12.37
N VAL A 92 0.08 6.41 -11.63
CA VAL A 92 -0.03 7.82 -12.03
C VAL A 92 0.50 8.08 -13.43
N LEU A 93 1.60 7.45 -13.84
CA LEU A 93 2.20 7.71 -15.14
C LEU A 93 1.37 7.11 -16.27
N ALA A 94 0.93 5.85 -16.13
CA ALA A 94 0.09 5.22 -17.15
C ALA A 94 -1.27 5.90 -17.28
N ASP A 95 -1.88 6.28 -16.16
CA ASP A 95 -3.21 6.88 -16.19
C ASP A 95 -3.18 8.32 -16.70
N LEU A 96 -2.15 9.11 -16.38
CA LEU A 96 -1.95 10.41 -17.01
C LEU A 96 -1.64 10.29 -18.52
N ALA A 97 -0.85 9.29 -18.93
CA ALA A 97 -0.60 9.02 -20.35
C ALA A 97 -1.91 8.71 -21.10
N LYS A 98 -2.77 7.83 -20.55
CA LYS A 98 -4.10 7.54 -21.09
C LYS A 98 -5.00 8.79 -21.13
N ALA A 99 -4.84 9.69 -20.17
CA ALA A 99 -5.54 10.98 -20.13
C ALA A 99 -4.92 12.06 -21.03
N GLY A 100 -3.97 11.69 -21.91
CA GLY A 100 -3.38 12.58 -22.91
C GLY A 100 -2.29 13.52 -22.39
N ALA A 101 -1.71 13.24 -21.21
CA ALA A 101 -0.43 13.87 -20.84
C ALA A 101 0.69 13.35 -21.77
N PRO A 102 1.71 14.16 -22.09
CA PRO A 102 2.80 13.78 -22.98
C PRO A 102 3.78 12.83 -22.28
N ILE A 103 3.30 11.64 -21.92
CA ILE A 103 4.02 10.63 -21.16
C ILE A 103 4.10 9.36 -22.02
N THR A 104 5.32 8.87 -22.22
CA THR A 104 5.56 7.58 -22.87
C THR A 104 6.30 6.68 -21.88
N LEU A 105 5.71 5.54 -21.57
CA LEU A 105 6.32 4.54 -20.69
C LEU A 105 7.20 3.58 -21.50
N ALA A 106 8.34 3.18 -20.93
CA ALA A 106 9.10 2.07 -21.46
C ALA A 106 8.28 0.77 -21.36
N SER A 107 8.45 -0.12 -22.33
CA SER A 107 7.94 -1.48 -22.29
C SER A 107 9.06 -2.44 -21.88
N ASP A 108 8.73 -3.40 -21.05
CA ASP A 108 9.65 -4.47 -20.66
C ASP A 108 9.81 -5.49 -21.80
N VAL A 109 11.07 -5.78 -22.15
CA VAL A 109 11.42 -6.80 -23.14
C VAL A 109 12.14 -7.94 -22.43
N PRO A 110 11.49 -9.10 -22.24
CA PRO A 110 12.09 -10.24 -21.58
C PRO A 110 13.32 -10.75 -22.34
N ILE A 111 14.35 -11.15 -21.61
CA ILE A 111 15.51 -11.87 -22.14
C ILE A 111 15.76 -13.11 -21.29
N GLN A 112 16.02 -14.24 -21.95
CA GLN A 112 16.33 -15.50 -21.28
C GLN A 112 17.82 -15.65 -20.97
N ASP A 113 18.66 -15.04 -21.79
CA ASP A 113 20.11 -15.07 -21.66
C ASP A 113 20.74 -13.81 -22.28
N ALA A 114 22.06 -13.68 -22.14
CA ALA A 114 22.81 -12.55 -22.67
C ALA A 114 22.72 -12.40 -24.22
N LYS A 115 22.36 -13.45 -24.97
CA LYS A 115 22.23 -13.39 -26.44
C LYS A 115 20.94 -12.67 -26.86
N GLY A 116 19.94 -12.63 -25.98
CA GLY A 116 18.71 -11.85 -26.18
C GLY A 116 18.89 -10.34 -26.05
N PHE A 117 20.05 -9.88 -25.56
CA PHE A 117 20.34 -8.46 -25.40
C PHE A 117 20.74 -7.82 -26.75
N PRO A 118 20.05 -6.77 -27.22
CA PRO A 118 20.19 -6.28 -28.60
C PRO A 118 21.36 -5.32 -28.82
N TYR A 119 22.12 -4.99 -27.78
CA TYR A 119 23.22 -4.02 -27.84
C TYR A 119 24.56 -4.70 -27.58
N GLU A 120 25.65 -4.11 -28.06
CA GLU A 120 27.02 -4.49 -27.73
C GLU A 120 27.35 -3.99 -26.31
N PRO A 121 27.49 -4.88 -25.31
CA PRO A 121 27.69 -4.46 -23.92
C PRO A 121 29.16 -4.08 -23.65
N ASP A 122 29.35 -3.02 -22.86
CA ASP A 122 30.65 -2.73 -22.23
C ASP A 122 30.99 -3.77 -21.12
N ALA A 123 32.10 -3.57 -20.40
CA ALA A 123 32.53 -4.53 -19.39
C ALA A 123 31.52 -4.65 -18.22
N ARG A 124 30.99 -3.53 -17.73
CA ARG A 124 30.01 -3.49 -16.62
C ARG A 124 28.68 -4.12 -17.04
N MET A 125 28.23 -3.88 -18.27
CA MET A 125 27.02 -4.49 -18.80
C MET A 125 27.19 -6.00 -19.06
N ARG A 126 28.38 -6.46 -19.46
CA ARG A 126 28.65 -7.91 -19.57
C ARG A 126 28.57 -8.60 -18.21
N GLU A 127 29.09 -7.97 -17.17
CA GLU A 127 28.98 -8.48 -15.81
C GLU A 127 27.52 -8.55 -15.37
N ALA A 128 26.73 -7.48 -15.57
CA ALA A 128 25.30 -7.46 -15.23
C ALA A 128 24.50 -8.53 -16.01
N LEU A 129 24.80 -8.73 -17.30
CA LEU A 129 24.21 -9.81 -18.11
C LEU A 129 24.61 -11.22 -17.63
N GLY A 130 25.74 -11.36 -16.94
CA GLY A 130 26.17 -12.60 -16.32
C GLY A 130 25.45 -12.91 -15.00
N GLN A 131 24.74 -11.93 -14.43
CA GLN A 131 24.03 -12.02 -13.15
C GLN A 131 22.50 -12.08 -13.31
N LEU A 132 22.01 -12.28 -14.53
CA LEU A 132 20.57 -12.40 -14.77
C LEU A 132 19.99 -13.60 -14.00
N ASP A 133 18.91 -13.35 -13.27
CA ASP A 133 18.12 -14.37 -12.58
C ASP A 133 16.79 -14.62 -13.34
N ALA A 134 15.87 -15.37 -12.73
CA ALA A 134 14.50 -15.54 -13.20
C ALA A 134 13.83 -14.18 -13.46
N SER A 135 12.98 -14.11 -14.50
CA SER A 135 12.25 -12.90 -14.90
C SER A 135 13.15 -11.69 -15.20
N SER A 136 14.09 -11.88 -16.13
CA SER A 136 15.01 -10.83 -16.58
C SER A 136 14.58 -10.18 -17.89
N GLY A 137 14.98 -8.92 -18.10
CA GLY A 137 14.64 -8.16 -19.29
C GLY A 137 15.40 -6.85 -19.40
N TYR A 138 15.07 -6.06 -20.42
CA TYR A 138 15.49 -4.67 -20.50
C TYR A 138 14.31 -3.75 -20.86
N ARG A 139 14.40 -2.49 -20.46
CA ARG A 139 13.37 -1.48 -20.70
C ARG A 139 13.53 -0.84 -22.07
N LYS A 140 12.58 -1.03 -22.96
CA LYS A 140 12.58 -0.42 -24.29
C LYS A 140 11.72 0.84 -24.30
N LEU A 141 12.34 1.98 -24.57
CA LEU A 141 11.66 3.25 -24.81
C LEU A 141 12.14 3.82 -26.14
N ALA A 142 11.24 3.95 -27.11
CA ALA A 142 11.59 4.37 -28.47
C ALA A 142 12.22 5.77 -28.46
N GLY A 143 13.39 5.90 -29.10
CA GLY A 143 14.13 7.16 -29.18
C GLY A 143 14.80 7.60 -27.87
N SER A 144 14.73 6.79 -26.80
CA SER A 144 15.43 7.11 -25.55
C SER A 144 16.93 6.86 -25.70
N PRO A 145 17.79 7.79 -25.22
CA PRO A 145 19.23 7.58 -25.15
C PRO A 145 19.65 6.67 -23.98
N VAL A 146 18.70 6.24 -23.14
CA VAL A 146 18.95 5.47 -21.92
C VAL A 146 17.91 4.37 -21.73
N SER A 147 18.35 3.26 -21.16
CA SER A 147 17.57 2.06 -20.87
C SER A 147 18.11 1.43 -19.58
N SER A 148 17.50 0.33 -19.15
CA SER A 148 18.01 -0.47 -18.03
C SER A 148 17.81 -1.94 -18.30
N LEU A 149 18.83 -2.73 -17.98
CA LEU A 149 18.72 -4.15 -17.76
C LEU A 149 18.14 -4.36 -16.35
N TYR A 150 17.26 -5.32 -16.19
CA TYR A 150 16.67 -5.65 -14.90
C TYR A 150 16.52 -7.16 -14.72
N SER A 151 16.48 -7.57 -13.47
CA SER A 151 16.09 -8.90 -13.02
C SER A 151 15.22 -8.76 -11.77
N VAL A 152 14.19 -9.59 -11.64
CA VAL A 152 13.29 -9.58 -10.48
C VAL A 152 13.26 -10.96 -9.85
N GLY A 153 13.85 -11.06 -8.67
CA GLY A 153 14.04 -12.33 -7.97
C GLY A 153 13.39 -12.37 -6.58
N GLY A 154 13.30 -13.58 -6.04
CA GLY A 154 12.83 -13.85 -4.68
C GLY A 154 11.32 -13.71 -4.49
N THR A 155 10.86 -14.12 -3.31
CA THR A 155 9.43 -14.05 -2.93
C THR A 155 8.97 -12.62 -2.63
N ALA A 156 9.90 -11.70 -2.40
CA ALA A 156 9.64 -10.27 -2.22
C ALA A 156 9.72 -9.47 -3.52
N HIS A 157 10.01 -10.10 -4.66
CA HIS A 157 10.15 -9.44 -5.97
C HIS A 157 11.10 -8.22 -5.91
N CYS A 158 12.33 -8.49 -5.50
CA CYS A 158 13.36 -7.45 -5.39
C CYS A 158 14.02 -7.21 -6.74
N TRP A 159 14.33 -5.94 -7.02
CA TRP A 159 14.93 -5.52 -8.28
C TRP A 159 16.46 -5.55 -8.23
N THR A 160 17.07 -6.11 -9.27
CA THR A 160 18.49 -5.92 -9.59
C THR A 160 18.59 -5.24 -10.93
N GLU A 161 19.23 -4.06 -10.99
CA GLU A 161 19.18 -3.22 -12.18
C GLU A 161 20.55 -2.66 -12.59
N ALA A 162 20.76 -2.60 -13.90
CA ALA A 162 21.93 -1.98 -14.51
C ALA A 162 21.48 -1.01 -15.60
N PRO A 163 21.39 0.30 -15.30
CA PRO A 163 21.09 1.31 -16.31
C PRO A 163 22.26 1.47 -17.28
N PHE A 164 21.92 1.76 -18.53
CA PHE A 164 22.90 2.01 -19.57
C PHE A 164 22.42 3.08 -20.54
N ARG A 165 23.36 3.85 -21.05
CA ARG A 165 23.13 4.75 -22.18
C ARG A 165 23.42 4.03 -23.50
N ILE A 166 22.68 4.41 -24.53
CA ILE A 166 22.73 3.82 -25.87
C ILE A 166 23.53 4.77 -26.78
N GLU A 167 24.66 4.30 -27.30
CA GLU A 167 25.45 5.01 -28.31
C GLU A 167 25.59 4.14 -29.56
N GLY A 168 24.75 4.42 -30.56
CA GLY A 168 24.64 3.56 -31.75
C GLY A 168 24.17 2.16 -31.36
N LYS A 169 25.05 1.16 -31.55
CA LYS A 169 24.78 -0.24 -31.14
C LYS A 169 25.31 -0.58 -29.75
N LYS A 170 26.00 0.34 -29.07
CA LYS A 170 26.67 0.06 -27.80
C LYS A 170 25.76 0.39 -26.61
N ALA A 171 25.77 -0.50 -25.62
CA ALA A 171 25.23 -0.25 -24.29
C ALA A 171 26.41 0.04 -23.33
N ILE A 172 26.46 1.27 -22.83
CA ILE A 172 27.49 1.73 -21.91
C ILE A 172 26.85 1.95 -20.55
N ALA A 173 27.33 1.23 -19.55
CA ALA A 173 26.78 1.30 -18.20
C ALA A 173 26.89 2.73 -17.65
N VAL A 174 25.87 3.14 -16.91
CA VAL A 174 25.86 4.40 -16.17
C VAL A 174 25.61 4.11 -14.69
N ASP A 175 25.79 5.12 -13.85
CA ASP A 175 25.51 4.98 -12.44
C ASP A 175 24.00 4.86 -12.19
N VAL A 176 23.65 4.09 -11.15
CA VAL A 176 22.26 3.84 -10.78
C VAL A 176 21.58 5.16 -10.41
N PRO A 177 20.37 5.47 -10.95
CA PRO A 177 19.63 6.66 -10.58
C PRO A 177 19.37 6.70 -9.08
N ALA A 178 19.40 7.89 -8.48
CA ALA A 178 19.11 8.07 -7.06
C ALA A 178 17.69 7.61 -6.66
N ALA A 179 16.75 7.59 -7.61
CA ALA A 179 15.41 7.05 -7.39
C ALA A 179 15.40 5.52 -7.23
N TRP A 180 16.34 4.80 -7.83
CA TRP A 180 16.46 3.35 -7.77
C TRP A 180 17.37 2.98 -6.60
N ASP A 181 16.81 2.91 -5.40
CA ASP A 181 17.47 2.20 -4.30
C ASP A 181 16.97 0.74 -4.30
N GLY A 182 17.79 -0.20 -3.84
CA GLY A 182 17.52 -1.64 -3.91
C GLY A 182 16.29 -2.02 -3.09
N ASP A 183 15.12 -1.88 -3.71
CA ASP A 183 13.84 -2.07 -3.06
C ASP A 183 13.09 -3.29 -3.64
N CYS A 184 12.15 -3.76 -2.84
CA CYS A 184 11.32 -4.90 -3.14
C CYS A 184 9.88 -4.43 -3.18
N MET A 185 9.02 -5.11 -3.94
CA MET A 185 7.59 -4.80 -4.03
C MET A 185 7.27 -3.39 -4.56
N THR A 186 8.19 -2.76 -5.29
CA THR A 186 7.97 -1.48 -5.98
C THR A 186 7.91 -1.68 -7.50
N ARG A 187 7.60 -0.61 -8.23
CA ARG A 187 7.63 -0.64 -9.69
C ARG A 187 8.66 0.33 -10.25
N HIS A 188 9.76 -0.24 -10.72
CA HIS A 188 10.83 0.50 -11.39
C HIS A 188 10.50 0.68 -12.87
N GLY A 189 10.85 1.84 -13.42
CA GLY A 189 10.48 2.22 -14.78
C GLY A 189 11.41 3.25 -15.40
N VAL A 190 11.33 3.36 -16.72
CA VAL A 190 11.87 4.49 -17.47
C VAL A 190 10.71 5.12 -18.24
N ALA A 191 10.59 6.44 -18.19
CA ALA A 191 9.52 7.17 -18.86
C ALA A 191 10.07 8.39 -19.59
N LYS A 192 9.40 8.81 -20.66
CA LYS A 192 9.61 10.12 -21.29
C LYS A 192 8.43 11.02 -20.90
N VAL A 193 8.70 12.21 -20.36
CA VAL A 193 7.71 13.24 -20.03
C VAL A 193 8.05 14.50 -20.80
N GLY A 194 7.23 14.87 -21.79
CA GLY A 194 7.63 15.88 -22.77
C GLY A 194 8.85 15.40 -23.55
N ASP A 195 9.98 16.10 -23.43
CA ASP A 195 11.27 15.68 -23.99
C ASP A 195 12.25 15.07 -22.98
N ASP A 196 11.92 15.15 -21.69
CA ASP A 196 12.77 14.68 -20.61
C ASP A 196 12.61 13.17 -20.40
N VAL A 197 13.73 12.46 -20.22
CA VAL A 197 13.73 11.03 -19.87
C VAL A 197 13.98 10.89 -18.38
N LEU A 198 13.21 10.02 -17.74
CA LEU A 198 13.20 9.80 -16.30
C LEU A 198 13.44 8.33 -15.99
N ALA A 199 14.28 8.06 -15.00
CA ALA A 199 14.16 6.86 -14.19
C ALA A 199 13.09 7.09 -13.12
N THR A 200 12.25 6.10 -12.86
CA THR A 200 11.08 6.23 -11.97
C THR A 200 10.96 5.04 -11.04
N VAL A 201 10.53 5.28 -9.79
CA VAL A 201 10.01 4.25 -8.88
C VAL A 201 8.65 4.67 -8.41
N LEU A 202 7.68 3.78 -8.60
CA LEU A 202 6.32 3.97 -8.12
C LEU A 202 6.07 3.06 -6.92
N VAL A 203 5.61 3.67 -5.82
CA VAL A 203 5.26 2.99 -4.58
C VAL A 203 3.83 3.35 -4.19
N ASN A 204 3.06 2.35 -3.76
CA ASN A 204 1.71 2.50 -3.23
C ASN A 204 1.70 2.00 -1.78
N PRO A 205 2.19 2.80 -0.80
CA PRO A 205 2.32 2.33 0.57
C PRO A 205 0.97 2.14 1.28
N SER A 206 -0.10 2.76 0.79
CA SER A 206 -1.48 2.55 1.26
C SER A 206 -2.50 2.98 0.19
N PRO A 207 -3.81 2.76 0.40
CA PRO A 207 -4.85 3.26 -0.51
C PRO A 207 -4.87 4.79 -0.59
N ASP A 208 -4.43 5.46 0.48
CA ASP A 208 -4.41 6.92 0.61
C ASP A 208 -3.15 7.57 0.05
N GLU A 209 -2.15 6.78 -0.36
CA GLU A 209 -0.86 7.33 -0.78
C GLU A 209 -0.28 6.63 -2.00
N MET A 210 0.25 7.44 -2.90
CA MET A 210 1.13 7.01 -3.97
C MET A 210 2.34 7.93 -4.00
N SER A 211 3.54 7.35 -4.06
CA SER A 211 4.79 8.08 -4.18
C SER A 211 5.45 7.71 -5.50
N LEU A 212 5.84 8.74 -6.25
CA LEU A 212 6.62 8.61 -7.47
C LEU A 212 7.98 9.28 -7.27
N ASP A 213 9.01 8.48 -7.06
CA ASP A 213 10.39 8.94 -7.11
C ASP A 213 10.85 9.01 -8.56
N VAL A 214 11.53 10.11 -8.93
CA VAL A 214 12.07 10.31 -10.26
C VAL A 214 13.50 10.82 -10.23
N SER A 215 14.31 10.35 -11.17
CA SER A 215 15.62 10.92 -11.47
C SER A 215 15.70 11.28 -12.95
N PRO A 216 15.83 12.57 -13.30
CA PRO A 216 15.89 13.00 -14.70
C PRO A 216 17.25 12.70 -15.34
N TRP A 217 17.25 12.34 -16.61
CA TRP A 217 18.44 12.16 -17.42
C TRP A 217 18.97 13.51 -17.93
N ASP A 218 20.22 13.86 -17.60
CA ASP A 218 20.84 15.14 -17.97
C ASP A 218 21.58 15.11 -19.34
N GLY A 219 21.49 14.00 -20.06
CA GLY A 219 22.26 13.74 -21.28
C GLY A 219 23.47 12.82 -21.07
N LYS A 220 23.96 12.70 -19.84
CA LYS A 220 25.14 11.88 -19.51
C LYS A 220 24.93 10.96 -18.30
N ARG A 221 24.14 11.38 -17.33
CA ARG A 221 23.83 10.65 -16.09
C ARG A 221 22.42 10.99 -15.60
N PHE A 222 21.94 10.21 -14.64
CA PHE A 222 20.76 10.58 -13.88
C PHE A 222 21.09 11.63 -12.83
N GLY A 223 20.27 12.66 -12.76
CA GLY A 223 20.34 13.73 -11.76
C GLY A 223 19.79 13.31 -10.40
N PRO A 224 19.66 14.26 -9.45
CA PRO A 224 19.15 13.97 -8.12
C PRO A 224 17.70 13.46 -8.16
N GLY A 225 17.36 12.63 -7.17
CA GLY A 225 16.01 12.12 -6.94
C GLY A 225 15.06 13.22 -6.48
N ASN A 226 13.87 13.27 -7.06
CA ASN A 226 12.74 14.07 -6.59
C ASN A 226 11.55 13.16 -6.36
N ARG A 227 10.77 13.42 -5.32
CA ARG A 227 9.58 12.64 -4.99
C ARG A 227 8.32 13.45 -5.18
N LEU A 228 7.40 12.97 -6.01
CA LEU A 228 6.03 13.43 -6.07
C LEU A 228 5.18 12.53 -5.18
N VAL A 229 4.68 13.07 -4.07
CA VAL A 229 3.76 12.37 -3.17
C VAL A 229 2.34 12.80 -3.48
N LEU A 230 1.45 11.83 -3.65
CA LEU A 230 0.05 11.98 -3.99
C LEU A 230 -0.79 11.37 -2.87
N ARG A 231 -1.76 12.13 -2.38
CA ARG A 231 -2.64 11.75 -1.27
C ARG A 231 -4.06 11.63 -1.78
N PHE A 232 -4.72 10.52 -1.48
CA PHE A 232 -6.03 10.14 -2.00
C PHE A 232 -7.04 10.04 -0.88
N ASP A 233 -8.30 10.14 -1.28
CA ASP A 233 -9.43 9.62 -0.51
C ASP A 233 -9.55 8.11 -0.73
N HIS A 234 -10.41 7.44 0.01
CA HIS A 234 -10.81 6.06 -0.25
C HIS A 234 -12.27 5.82 0.15
N SER A 235 -12.81 4.71 -0.36
CA SER A 235 -14.16 4.26 -0.03
C SER A 235 -14.18 2.77 0.23
N LEU A 236 -15.06 2.35 1.13
CA LEU A 236 -15.28 0.95 1.42
C LEU A 236 -16.48 0.43 0.63
N SER A 237 -16.39 -0.80 0.13
CA SER A 237 -17.51 -1.48 -0.52
C SER A 237 -17.51 -2.98 -0.19
N PRO A 238 -18.67 -3.61 0.05
CA PRO A 238 -18.72 -5.06 0.21
C PRO A 238 -18.37 -5.73 -1.13
N LEU A 239 -17.40 -6.63 -1.13
CA LEU A 239 -17.12 -7.51 -2.25
C LEU A 239 -18.06 -8.73 -2.24
N GLY A 240 -18.32 -9.27 -1.05
CA GLY A 240 -19.22 -10.40 -0.84
C GLY A 240 -19.50 -10.65 0.63
N SER A 241 -20.55 -11.42 0.91
CA SER A 241 -20.84 -11.96 2.25
C SER A 241 -21.34 -13.40 2.19
N ALA A 242 -21.14 -14.14 3.27
CA ALA A 242 -21.63 -15.50 3.40
C ALA A 242 -22.06 -15.81 4.83
N CYS A 243 -23.15 -16.56 4.95
CA CYS A 243 -23.69 -17.02 6.21
C CYS A 243 -23.70 -18.55 6.18
N ALA A 244 -23.66 -19.18 7.36
CA ALA A 244 -23.87 -20.62 7.47
C ALA A 244 -25.16 -21.03 6.71
N PRO A 245 -25.22 -22.18 6.01
CA PRO A 245 -26.30 -22.48 5.05
C PRO A 245 -27.74 -22.34 5.58
N LYS A 246 -27.96 -22.55 6.88
CA LYS A 246 -29.27 -22.36 7.54
C LYS A 246 -29.65 -20.90 7.78
N GLN A 247 -28.78 -19.96 7.42
CA GLN A 247 -28.87 -18.54 7.73
C GLN A 247 -28.71 -17.64 6.50
N SER A 248 -28.71 -18.20 5.28
CA SER A 248 -28.78 -17.40 4.04
C SER A 248 -30.17 -16.76 3.85
N PRO A 249 -30.31 -15.59 3.20
CA PRO A 249 -29.27 -14.70 2.61
C PRO A 249 -28.46 -13.96 3.67
N CYS A 250 -27.35 -13.30 3.29
CA CYS A 250 -26.38 -12.71 4.24
C CYS A 250 -26.15 -11.19 4.07
N ASP A 251 -27.01 -10.51 3.31
CA ASP A 251 -26.88 -9.07 3.02
C ASP A 251 -26.96 -8.20 4.30
N ASP A 252 -27.71 -8.65 5.29
CA ASP A 252 -27.80 -8.03 6.61
C ASP A 252 -26.47 -8.09 7.37
N PHE A 253 -25.72 -9.19 7.21
CA PHE A 253 -24.36 -9.28 7.74
C PHE A 253 -23.39 -8.38 6.98
N ALA A 254 -23.48 -8.32 5.65
CA ALA A 254 -22.67 -7.40 4.85
C ALA A 254 -22.82 -5.95 5.34
N THR A 255 -24.04 -5.54 5.68
CA THR A 255 -24.34 -4.22 6.25
C THR A 255 -23.69 -4.02 7.63
N ALA A 256 -23.80 -5.01 8.52
CA ALA A 256 -23.18 -4.96 9.84
C ALA A 256 -21.64 -4.92 9.76
N ALA A 257 -21.07 -5.73 8.87
CA ALA A 257 -19.63 -5.76 8.60
C ALA A 257 -19.13 -4.44 8.01
N MET A 258 -19.84 -3.86 7.04
CA MET A 258 -19.53 -2.54 6.49
C MET A 258 -19.54 -1.45 7.56
N ALA A 259 -20.51 -1.47 8.48
CA ALA A 259 -20.56 -0.51 9.58
C ALA A 259 -19.37 -0.67 10.54
N ALA A 260 -18.99 -1.92 10.87
CA ALA A 260 -17.82 -2.22 11.67
C ALA A 260 -16.52 -1.77 10.97
N ALA A 261 -16.32 -2.16 9.71
CA ALA A 261 -15.17 -1.79 8.91
C ALA A 261 -15.05 -0.26 8.79
N THR A 262 -16.12 0.44 8.43
CA THR A 262 -16.12 1.93 8.33
C THR A 262 -15.72 2.62 9.62
N ARG A 263 -16.16 2.09 10.78
CA ARG A 263 -15.80 2.66 12.08
C ARG A 263 -14.35 2.35 12.44
N TYR A 264 -13.89 1.14 12.15
CA TYR A 264 -12.54 0.69 12.49
C TYR A 264 -11.48 1.32 11.59
N ASP A 265 -11.74 1.40 10.30
CA ASP A 265 -10.89 2.03 9.28
C ASP A 265 -10.51 3.48 9.64
N ARG A 266 -11.45 4.23 10.21
CA ARG A 266 -11.20 5.61 10.68
C ARG A 266 -10.36 5.71 11.97
N SER A 267 -10.24 4.63 12.72
CA SER A 267 -9.51 4.58 13.99
C SER A 267 -9.12 3.14 14.31
N PRO A 268 -8.10 2.58 13.62
CA PRO A 268 -7.74 1.16 13.67
C PRO A 268 -6.94 0.83 14.94
N VAL A 269 -7.51 1.12 16.11
CA VAL A 269 -6.90 0.88 17.42
C VAL A 269 -7.72 -0.10 18.24
N PRO A 270 -7.08 -0.90 19.13
CA PRO A 270 -7.79 -1.77 20.05
C PRO A 270 -8.88 -1.02 20.83
N GLY A 271 -10.09 -1.57 20.85
CA GLY A 271 -11.24 -0.99 21.55
C GLY A 271 -12.11 -0.05 20.74
N THR A 272 -11.74 0.33 19.51
CA THR A 272 -12.59 1.19 18.65
C THR A 272 -13.98 0.62 18.41
N LEU A 273 -14.08 -0.70 18.23
CA LEU A 273 -15.35 -1.40 18.03
C LEU A 273 -15.98 -1.90 19.32
N ASP A 274 -15.31 -1.72 20.46
CA ASP A 274 -15.86 -2.17 21.73
C ASP A 274 -17.12 -1.37 22.09
N ARG A 275 -18.00 -2.05 22.82
CA ARG A 275 -19.15 -1.44 23.48
C ARG A 275 -19.23 -1.98 24.89
N ARG A 276 -19.84 -1.20 25.77
CA ARG A 276 -20.01 -1.58 27.18
C ARG A 276 -21.03 -2.72 27.28
N LEU A 277 -20.54 -3.95 27.39
CA LEU A 277 -21.34 -5.10 27.77
C LEU A 277 -21.40 -5.22 29.30
N ALA A 278 -22.52 -5.70 29.82
CA ALA A 278 -22.74 -5.90 31.26
C ALA A 278 -23.41 -7.25 31.54
N GLY A 279 -23.31 -7.71 32.79
CA GLY A 279 -23.98 -8.93 33.26
C GLY A 279 -23.66 -10.16 32.42
N ASP A 280 -24.69 -10.92 32.05
CA ASP A 280 -24.55 -12.16 31.27
C ASP A 280 -23.98 -11.95 29.88
N ALA A 281 -24.31 -10.84 29.22
CA ALA A 281 -23.75 -10.53 27.90
C ALA A 281 -22.23 -10.36 27.95
N LYS A 282 -21.71 -9.71 28.99
CA LYS A 282 -20.26 -9.60 29.21
C LYS A 282 -19.64 -10.97 29.49
N ARG A 283 -20.23 -11.76 30.38
CA ARG A 283 -19.71 -13.11 30.70
C ARG A 283 -19.66 -14.02 29.46
N ALA A 284 -20.72 -14.00 28.65
CA ALA A 284 -20.79 -14.76 27.40
C ALA A 284 -19.73 -14.29 26.39
N TYR A 285 -19.56 -12.98 26.24
CA TYR A 285 -18.53 -12.43 25.35
C TYR A 285 -17.11 -12.76 25.82
N ASP A 286 -16.82 -12.61 27.11
CA ASP A 286 -15.52 -12.97 27.68
C ASP A 286 -15.22 -14.47 27.47
N ALA A 287 -16.23 -15.34 27.58
CA ALA A 287 -16.10 -16.77 27.28
C ALA A 287 -15.80 -17.04 25.78
N MET A 288 -16.42 -16.29 24.87
CA MET A 288 -16.10 -16.35 23.44
C MET A 288 -14.65 -15.93 23.16
N VAL A 289 -14.19 -14.82 23.77
CA VAL A 289 -12.80 -14.35 23.63
C VAL A 289 -11.82 -15.36 24.21
N ALA A 290 -12.13 -15.96 25.36
CA ALA A 290 -11.30 -17.01 25.97
C ALA A 290 -11.19 -18.24 25.05
N ALA A 291 -12.30 -18.68 24.45
CA ALA A 291 -12.30 -19.77 23.47
C ALA A 291 -11.50 -19.41 22.20
N ALA A 292 -11.58 -18.16 21.75
CA ALA A 292 -10.82 -17.68 20.59
C ALA A 292 -9.31 -17.68 20.82
N ARG A 293 -8.87 -17.37 22.05
CA ARG A 293 -7.45 -17.32 22.44
C ARG A 293 -6.89 -18.66 22.92
N ALA A 294 -7.74 -19.68 23.09
CA ALA A 294 -7.30 -21.01 23.51
C ALA A 294 -6.31 -21.63 22.49
N PRO A 295 -5.52 -22.65 22.87
CA PRO A 295 -4.54 -23.28 21.97
C PRO A 295 -5.10 -23.83 20.65
N LYS A 296 -6.41 -24.06 20.54
CA LYS A 296 -7.12 -24.47 19.31
C LYS A 296 -8.10 -23.42 18.78
N GLY A 297 -8.08 -22.22 19.36
CA GLY A 297 -8.92 -21.11 18.95
C GLY A 297 -8.41 -20.40 17.70
N ILE A 298 -9.17 -19.41 17.25
CA ILE A 298 -8.97 -18.66 16.01
C ILE A 298 -8.03 -17.45 16.15
N ALA A 299 -7.59 -17.10 17.36
CA ALA A 299 -6.66 -15.98 17.52
C ALA A 299 -5.32 -16.27 16.80
N PRO A 300 -4.76 -15.29 16.06
CA PRO A 300 -3.43 -15.39 15.47
C PRO A 300 -2.38 -15.72 16.53
N LYS A 301 -1.47 -16.67 16.25
CA LYS A 301 -0.46 -17.16 17.22
C LYS A 301 0.97 -16.77 16.88
N GLY A 302 1.17 -15.76 16.03
CA GLY A 302 2.49 -15.31 15.57
C GLY A 302 3.15 -16.22 14.51
N ASP A 303 2.66 -17.43 14.29
CA ASP A 303 3.05 -18.27 13.14
C ASP A 303 2.17 -17.95 11.93
N THR A 304 2.77 -17.38 10.89
CA THR A 304 2.09 -16.95 9.65
C THR A 304 1.52 -18.11 8.82
N SER A 305 1.86 -19.35 9.14
CA SER A 305 1.34 -20.54 8.44
C SER A 305 0.00 -21.05 8.98
N ALA A 306 -0.49 -20.49 10.10
CA ALA A 306 -1.62 -21.05 10.86
C ALA A 306 -2.78 -20.07 11.08
N TYR A 307 -2.85 -18.96 10.35
CA TYR A 307 -3.94 -18.01 10.51
C TYR A 307 -5.27 -18.59 10.00
N PRO A 308 -6.39 -18.36 10.71
CA PRO A 308 -7.70 -18.75 10.20
C PRO A 308 -7.99 -17.98 8.91
N GLU A 309 -8.67 -18.63 7.97
CA GLU A 309 -9.21 -17.97 6.79
C GLU A 309 -10.63 -17.45 7.06
N LEU A 310 -11.04 -16.45 6.27
CA LEU A 310 -12.41 -15.97 6.19
C LEU A 310 -13.36 -17.15 5.91
N PRO A 311 -14.35 -17.43 6.78
CA PRO A 311 -15.28 -18.55 6.57
C PRO A 311 -16.14 -18.31 5.33
N VAL A 312 -15.98 -19.11 4.26
CA VAL A 312 -16.71 -18.89 3.00
C VAL A 312 -18.02 -19.66 2.87
N PHE A 313 -18.27 -20.67 3.73
CA PHE A 313 -19.49 -21.49 3.73
C PHE A 313 -19.87 -22.10 2.36
N GLY A 314 -18.89 -22.35 1.50
CA GLY A 314 -19.11 -22.84 0.13
C GLY A 314 -19.59 -21.78 -0.87
N ALA A 315 -19.57 -20.49 -0.50
CA ALA A 315 -19.84 -19.36 -1.37
C ALA A 315 -18.55 -18.73 -1.90
N ASN A 316 -18.65 -18.05 -3.05
CA ASN A 316 -17.54 -17.29 -3.64
C ASN A 316 -17.58 -15.86 -3.10
N VAL A 317 -17.06 -15.67 -1.89
CA VAL A 317 -17.13 -14.39 -1.16
C VAL A 317 -15.98 -13.46 -1.51
N ALA A 318 -14.86 -14.03 -1.99
CA ALA A 318 -13.58 -13.36 -2.15
C ALA A 318 -12.64 -14.19 -3.03
N ASP A 319 -13.11 -14.63 -4.21
CA ASP A 319 -12.28 -15.38 -5.15
C ASP A 319 -11.05 -14.53 -5.55
N ASP A 320 -9.89 -15.18 -5.62
CA ASP A 320 -8.58 -14.58 -5.91
C ASP A 320 -8.11 -13.49 -4.92
N GLN A 321 -8.79 -13.31 -3.78
CA GLN A 321 -8.37 -12.38 -2.74
C GLN A 321 -7.55 -13.04 -1.64
N MET A 322 -6.83 -12.22 -0.87
CA MET A 322 -6.16 -12.64 0.36
C MET A 322 -7.20 -12.84 1.47
N LYS A 323 -7.37 -14.09 1.94
CA LYS A 323 -8.46 -14.47 2.87
C LYS A 323 -7.98 -14.84 4.28
N GLY A 324 -6.67 -14.92 4.53
CA GLY A 324 -6.14 -15.18 5.86
C GLY A 324 -6.27 -13.93 6.73
N TYR A 325 -6.64 -14.09 8.00
CA TYR A 325 -6.45 -13.00 8.98
C TYR A 325 -4.97 -12.88 9.34
N GLY A 326 -4.49 -11.70 9.74
CA GLY A 326 -3.13 -11.53 10.24
C GLY A 326 -3.04 -11.32 11.75
N PRO A 327 -1.82 -11.10 12.29
CA PRO A 327 -1.61 -10.84 13.72
C PRO A 327 -2.22 -9.52 14.21
N GLU A 328 -2.49 -8.59 13.31
CA GLU A 328 -3.20 -7.34 13.56
C GLU A 328 -4.71 -7.54 13.80
N ALA A 329 -5.26 -8.71 13.47
CA ALA A 329 -6.68 -8.95 13.60
C ALA A 329 -7.16 -8.83 15.07
N ARG A 330 -8.37 -8.28 15.26
CA ARG A 330 -8.96 -7.94 16.57
C ARG A 330 -10.35 -8.53 16.73
N PHE A 331 -10.65 -8.92 17.97
CA PHE A 331 -11.99 -9.32 18.37
C PHE A 331 -12.81 -8.12 18.85
N PHE A 332 -14.10 -8.13 18.55
CA PHE A 332 -15.05 -7.12 19.01
C PHE A 332 -16.45 -7.73 19.15
N PRO A 333 -17.35 -7.17 19.97
CA PRO A 333 -18.73 -7.63 20.02
C PRO A 333 -19.52 -7.15 18.79
N ILE A 334 -20.18 -8.07 18.09
CA ILE A 334 -21.06 -7.76 16.96
C ILE A 334 -22.45 -8.33 17.21
N ASP A 335 -23.50 -7.54 16.98
CA ASP A 335 -24.87 -8.06 16.98
C ASP A 335 -25.26 -8.50 15.59
N PHE A 336 -25.76 -9.72 15.48
CA PHE A 336 -26.30 -10.26 14.24
C PHE A 336 -27.55 -11.06 14.55
N ARG A 337 -28.68 -10.68 13.93
CA ARG A 337 -29.99 -11.33 14.10
C ARG A 337 -30.42 -11.55 15.55
N GLY A 338 -30.20 -10.54 16.40
CA GLY A 338 -30.61 -10.55 17.80
C GLY A 338 -29.67 -11.30 18.75
N GLU A 339 -28.53 -11.79 18.26
CA GLU A 339 -27.51 -12.45 19.08
C GLU A 339 -26.23 -11.62 19.11
N THR A 340 -25.63 -11.48 20.29
CA THR A 340 -24.27 -10.94 20.43
C THR A 340 -23.27 -12.05 20.16
N LEU A 341 -22.51 -11.86 19.09
CA LEU A 341 -21.48 -12.78 18.60
C LEU A 341 -20.08 -12.20 18.83
N LEU A 342 -19.08 -13.06 18.67
CA LEU A 342 -17.69 -12.66 18.58
C LEU A 342 -17.40 -12.21 17.14
N GLY A 343 -17.30 -10.91 16.94
CA GLY A 343 -16.76 -10.31 15.72
C GLY A 343 -15.25 -10.47 15.66
N PHE A 344 -14.72 -10.66 14.47
CA PHE A 344 -13.28 -10.73 14.19
C PHE A 344 -13.00 -9.92 12.92
N ILE A 345 -12.16 -8.89 13.05
CA ILE A 345 -11.79 -7.96 11.97
C ILE A 345 -10.28 -7.94 11.79
N GLY A 346 -9.80 -7.91 10.55
CA GLY A 346 -8.38 -7.76 10.22
C GLY A 346 -8.20 -7.51 8.73
N HIS A 347 -6.97 -7.37 8.29
CA HIS A 347 -6.68 -7.25 6.86
C HIS A 347 -6.59 -8.62 6.19
N GLY A 348 -6.58 -8.65 4.86
CA GLY A 348 -6.37 -9.88 4.10
C GLY A 348 -4.90 -10.25 3.99
N HIS A 349 -4.56 -11.49 4.35
CA HIS A 349 -3.19 -12.02 4.30
C HIS A 349 -3.04 -13.26 3.42
N VAL A 350 -1.84 -13.39 2.84
CA VAL A 350 -1.29 -14.64 2.29
C VAL A 350 0.17 -14.74 2.72
N GLY A 351 0.44 -15.58 3.73
CA GLY A 351 1.75 -15.67 4.36
C GLY A 351 2.11 -14.36 5.06
N TRP A 352 3.21 -13.73 4.64
CA TRP A 352 3.65 -12.42 5.16
C TRP A 352 3.09 -11.22 4.36
N ARG A 353 2.40 -11.47 3.24
CA ARG A 353 1.81 -10.41 2.42
C ARG A 353 0.46 -10.02 3.00
N ILE A 354 0.22 -8.72 3.07
CA ILE A 354 -1.00 -8.07 3.54
C ILE A 354 -1.58 -7.21 2.40
N ASN A 355 -2.91 -7.14 2.29
CA ASN A 355 -3.58 -6.14 1.47
C ASN A 355 -4.38 -5.16 2.35
N ASP A 356 -4.87 -4.09 1.74
CA ASP A 356 -5.56 -3.04 2.49
C ASP A 356 -7.02 -3.37 2.82
N ASP A 357 -7.57 -4.43 2.21
CA ASP A 357 -8.98 -4.80 2.37
C ASP A 357 -9.28 -5.35 3.78
N TRP A 358 -10.53 -5.21 4.21
CA TRP A 358 -10.99 -5.65 5.52
C TRP A 358 -11.73 -6.98 5.44
N LEU A 359 -11.31 -7.94 6.25
CA LEU A 359 -12.01 -9.18 6.54
C LEU A 359 -12.86 -8.99 7.80
N VAL A 360 -14.14 -9.37 7.75
CA VAL A 360 -15.00 -9.36 8.95
C VAL A 360 -15.73 -10.70 9.05
N SER A 361 -15.67 -11.34 10.22
CA SER A 361 -16.42 -12.56 10.52
C SER A 361 -17.08 -12.52 11.89
N ALA A 362 -18.14 -13.31 12.05
CA ALA A 362 -18.86 -13.48 13.31
C ALA A 362 -18.89 -14.95 13.71
N TRP A 363 -18.66 -15.20 15.00
CA TRP A 363 -18.52 -16.52 15.58
C TRP A 363 -19.40 -16.67 16.81
N ARG A 364 -19.95 -17.87 17.00
CA ARG A 364 -20.75 -18.26 18.17
C ARG A 364 -19.99 -19.28 18.99
N LEU A 365 -20.05 -19.18 20.32
CA LEU A 365 -19.63 -20.27 21.21
C LEU A 365 -20.76 -21.29 21.37
N LYS A 366 -20.50 -22.54 20.97
CA LYS A 366 -21.40 -23.66 21.15
C LYS A 366 -20.61 -24.89 21.62
N ASP A 367 -21.06 -25.52 22.71
CA ASP A 367 -20.41 -26.69 23.30
C ASP A 367 -18.89 -26.50 23.54
N GLY A 368 -18.51 -25.28 23.96
CA GLY A 368 -17.12 -24.89 24.22
C GLY A 368 -16.26 -24.65 22.98
N LYS A 369 -16.84 -24.63 21.77
CA LYS A 369 -16.15 -24.38 20.50
C LYS A 369 -16.73 -23.19 19.77
N LEU A 370 -15.89 -22.45 19.06
CA LEU A 370 -16.34 -21.38 18.18
C LEU A 370 -16.77 -21.97 16.83
N GLU A 371 -18.01 -21.69 16.45
CA GLU A 371 -18.57 -22.02 15.14
C GLU A 371 -18.73 -20.72 14.34
N PRO A 372 -18.27 -20.66 13.07
CA PRO A 372 -18.44 -19.48 12.24
C PRO A 372 -19.92 -19.35 11.85
N VAL A 373 -20.45 -18.14 11.93
CA VAL A 373 -21.87 -17.81 11.69
C VAL A 373 -22.03 -17.06 10.38
N ALA A 374 -21.20 -16.02 10.18
CA ALA A 374 -21.23 -15.18 9.00
C ALA A 374 -19.86 -14.56 8.73
N SER A 375 -19.65 -14.10 7.50
CA SER A 375 -18.44 -13.44 7.04
C SER A 375 -18.74 -12.44 5.92
N ALA A 376 -17.87 -11.45 5.78
CA ALA A 376 -17.90 -10.49 4.70
C ALA A 376 -16.48 -10.05 4.35
N TYR A 377 -16.28 -9.79 3.06
CA TYR A 377 -15.08 -9.18 2.52
C TYR A 377 -15.40 -7.74 2.14
N VAL A 378 -14.69 -6.78 2.71
CA VAL A 378 -14.90 -5.35 2.50
C VAL A 378 -13.68 -4.77 1.80
N LYS A 379 -13.87 -4.39 0.54
CA LYS A 379 -12.82 -3.84 -0.30
C LYS A 379 -12.56 -2.37 0.04
N VAL A 380 -11.30 -2.00 0.13
CA VAL A 380 -10.84 -0.60 0.15
C VAL A 380 -10.55 -0.17 -1.28
N ASN A 381 -11.30 0.82 -1.76
CA ASN A 381 -11.12 1.37 -3.10
C ASN A 381 -10.51 2.76 -2.97
N ARG A 382 -9.30 2.94 -3.50
CA ARG A 382 -8.72 4.27 -3.66
C ARG A 382 -9.69 5.18 -4.43
N GLY A 383 -9.84 6.40 -3.93
CA GLY A 383 -10.75 7.41 -4.42
C GLY A 383 -10.06 8.45 -5.28
N ALA A 384 -10.57 9.67 -5.23
CA ALA A 384 -10.02 10.81 -5.95
C ALA A 384 -8.71 11.31 -5.30
N LEU A 385 -7.86 11.94 -6.09
CA LEU A 385 -6.71 12.68 -5.59
C LEU A 385 -7.19 13.86 -4.73
N LEU A 386 -6.71 13.94 -3.49
CA LEU A 386 -6.95 15.05 -2.57
C LEU A 386 -5.87 16.12 -2.70
N LEU A 387 -4.61 15.71 -2.58
CA LEU A 387 -3.46 16.61 -2.47
C LEU A 387 -2.24 16.02 -3.18
N SER A 388 -1.33 16.89 -3.58
CA SER A 388 -0.01 16.50 -4.05
C SER A 388 1.06 17.44 -3.48
N SER A 389 2.26 16.90 -3.29
CA SER A 389 3.41 17.65 -2.80
C SER A 389 4.68 17.12 -3.46
N VAL A 390 5.65 18.01 -3.66
CA VAL A 390 6.99 17.62 -4.13
C VAL A 390 7.97 17.74 -2.97
N MET A 391 8.69 16.65 -2.75
CA MET A 391 9.66 16.50 -1.68
C MET A 391 11.01 16.08 -2.27
N ALA A 392 12.09 16.36 -1.55
CA ALA A 392 13.35 15.69 -1.86
C ALA A 392 13.17 14.18 -1.66
N SER A 393 13.72 13.36 -2.55
CA SER A 393 13.78 11.92 -2.28
C SER A 393 14.58 11.70 -0.99
N PRO A 394 14.17 10.75 -0.12
CA PRO A 394 14.95 10.39 1.05
C PRO A 394 16.37 9.99 0.62
N PRO A 395 17.38 10.19 1.48
CA PRO A 395 18.68 9.59 1.25
C PRO A 395 18.52 8.05 1.15
N PRO A 396 19.37 7.37 0.36
CA PRO A 396 19.35 5.91 0.24
C PRO A 396 19.42 5.25 1.62
N ALA A 397 18.66 4.19 1.83
CA ALA A 397 18.71 3.43 3.06
C ALA A 397 20.01 2.61 3.10
N SER A 398 20.85 2.84 4.11
CA SER A 398 21.99 1.95 4.35
C SER A 398 21.45 0.68 5.01
N HIS A 399 21.34 -0.41 4.24
CA HIS A 399 20.95 -1.73 4.73
C HIS A 399 22.16 -2.56 5.17
#